data_AF-A0A0M0EBW5-F1
#
_entry.id   AF-A0A0M0EBW5-F1
#
_cell.length_a   1.000
_cell.length_b   1.000
_cell.length_c   1.000
_cell.angle_alpha   90.00
_cell.angle_beta   90.00
_cell.angle_gamma   90.00
#
_symmetry.space_group_name_H-M   'P 1'
#
loop_
_entity.id
_entity.type
_entity.pdbx_description
1 polymer ?
#
loop_
_entity_poly.entity_id
_entity_poly.type
_entity_poly.pdbx_seq_one_letter_code
_entity_poly.pdbx_strand_id
1 'polypeptide(L)'
;MNYKSLLKPNSAPTEIPALGQKVFVRRLSSTELDDYLKAIDRETDNDKLNVLGIELFLGALVNEDGSKPKKTDLPTVAELLAVHAPGDLKEAVMDVQRNSYGTLETARKN
;
A
#
# COMPACT_ATOMS: atom_id res chain seq x y z
N MET A 1 -1.05 -27.93 -18.40
CA MET A 1 -0.93 -26.60 -17.76
C MET A 1 -2.02 -26.44 -16.72
N ASN A 2 -1.68 -26.05 -15.48
CA ASN A 2 -2.66 -25.82 -14.42
C ASN A 2 -2.89 -24.31 -14.25
N TYR A 3 -3.98 -23.83 -14.83
CA TYR A 3 -4.36 -22.41 -14.81
C TYR A 3 -4.83 -21.91 -13.44
N LYS A 4 -5.04 -22.77 -12.44
CA LYS A 4 -5.35 -22.33 -11.06
C LYS A 4 -4.21 -21.52 -10.44
N SER A 5 -2.98 -21.64 -10.95
CA SER A 5 -1.84 -20.83 -10.53
C SER A 5 -2.03 -19.33 -10.80
N LEU A 6 -2.95 -18.96 -11.71
CA LEU A 6 -3.31 -17.56 -11.98
C LEU A 6 -4.05 -16.88 -10.81
N LEU A 7 -4.58 -17.66 -9.87
CA LEU A 7 -5.24 -17.15 -8.66
C LEU A 7 -4.24 -16.79 -7.55
N LYS A 8 -2.95 -17.06 -7.74
CA LYS A 8 -1.92 -16.63 -6.80
C LYS A 8 -1.69 -15.14 -7.00
N PRO A 9 -1.86 -14.31 -5.95
CA PRO A 9 -1.59 -12.88 -6.07
C PRO A 9 -0.12 -12.67 -6.42
N ASN A 10 0.14 -11.63 -7.21
CA ASN A 10 1.52 -11.21 -7.47
C ASN A 10 2.05 -10.47 -6.23
N SER A 11 2.65 -11.24 -5.32
CA SER A 11 3.31 -10.72 -4.11
C SER A 11 4.75 -10.28 -4.36
N ALA A 12 5.17 -10.06 -5.62
CA ALA A 12 6.50 -9.55 -5.90
C ALA A 12 6.73 -8.23 -5.13
N PRO A 13 7.69 -8.20 -4.19
CA PRO A 13 7.94 -7.03 -3.38
C PRO A 13 8.62 -5.96 -4.24
N THR A 14 8.10 -4.75 -4.19
CA THR A 14 8.75 -3.56 -4.75
C THR A 14 9.28 -2.72 -3.60
N GLU A 15 10.57 -2.38 -3.63
CA GLU A 15 11.14 -1.40 -2.69
C GLU A 15 10.67 0.01 -3.07
N ILE A 16 10.11 0.74 -2.11
CA ILE A 16 9.77 2.16 -2.24
C ILE A 16 10.32 2.95 -1.05
N PRO A 17 10.71 4.22 -1.23
CA PRO A 17 10.93 5.13 -0.11
C PRO A 17 9.58 5.50 0.51
N ALA A 18 9.45 5.39 1.83
CA ALA A 18 8.29 5.87 2.58
C ALA A 18 8.70 6.28 3.99
N LEU A 19 8.18 7.40 4.49
CA LEU A 19 8.37 7.85 5.89
C LEU A 19 9.85 7.90 6.34
N GLY A 20 10.74 8.31 5.44
CA GLY A 20 12.18 8.43 5.70
C GLY A 20 12.97 7.11 5.69
N GLN A 21 12.35 6.00 5.29
CA GLN A 21 12.99 4.69 5.20
C GLN A 21 12.63 3.95 3.91
N LYS A 22 13.33 2.85 3.65
CA LYS A 22 13.02 1.94 2.54
C LYS A 22 12.08 0.85 3.06
N VAL A 23 10.95 0.67 2.40
CA VAL A 23 9.98 -0.38 2.72
C VAL A 23 9.67 -1.21 1.48
N PHE A 24 9.23 -2.44 1.68
CA PHE A 24 8.76 -3.30 0.59
C PHE A 24 7.24 -3.33 0.58
N VAL A 25 6.67 -3.12 -0.61
CA VAL A 25 5.22 -3.15 -0.83
C VAL A 25 4.87 -4.11 -1.97
N ARG A 26 3.76 -4.81 -1.83
CA ARG A 26 3.17 -5.58 -2.94
C ARG A 26 2.23 -4.70 -3.75
N ARG A 27 1.83 -5.21 -4.92
CA ARG A 27 0.67 -4.64 -5.63
C ARG A 27 -0.62 -5.02 -4.91
N LEU A 28 -1.50 -4.05 -4.76
CA LEU A 28 -2.87 -4.25 -4.33
C LEU A 28 -3.70 -4.82 -5.48
N SER A 29 -4.65 -5.68 -5.15
CA SER A 29 -5.63 -6.17 -6.12
C SER A 29 -6.62 -5.09 -6.52
N SER A 30 -7.27 -5.26 -7.67
CA SER A 30 -8.31 -4.31 -8.14
C SER A 30 -9.44 -4.15 -7.14
N THR A 31 -9.79 -5.21 -6.40
CA THR A 31 -10.83 -5.18 -5.36
C THR A 31 -10.38 -4.35 -4.16
N GLU A 32 -9.13 -4.48 -3.71
CA GLU A 32 -8.60 -3.69 -2.58
C GLU A 32 -8.58 -2.19 -2.90
N LEU A 33 -8.19 -1.83 -4.13
CA LEU A 33 -8.19 -0.43 -4.58
C LEU A 33 -9.61 0.12 -4.72
N ASP A 34 -10.53 -0.65 -5.29
CA ASP A 34 -11.94 -0.26 -5.42
C ASP A 34 -12.63 -0.08 -4.07
N ASP A 35 -12.37 -0.98 -3.11
CA ASP A 35 -12.91 -0.89 -1.76
C ASP A 35 -12.41 0.38 -1.04
N TYR A 36 -11.11 0.66 -1.16
CA TYR A 36 -10.52 1.90 -0.64
C TYR A 36 -11.15 3.15 -1.28
N LEU A 37 -11.28 3.18 -2.60
CA LEU A 37 -11.90 4.31 -3.32
C LEU A 37 -13.35 4.55 -2.87
N LYS A 38 -14.12 3.49 -2.67
CA LYS A 38 -15.50 3.59 -2.15
C LYS A 38 -15.55 4.03 -0.70
N ALA A 39 -14.58 3.63 0.11
CA ALA A 39 -14.49 4.04 1.51
C ALA A 39 -14.21 5.54 1.62
N ILE A 40 -13.25 6.06 0.85
CA ILE A 40 -12.92 7.50 0.88
C ILE A 40 -14.00 8.38 0.24
N ASP A 41 -14.72 7.89 -0.78
CA ASP A 41 -15.81 8.64 -1.43
C ASP A 41 -16.99 8.88 -0.47
N ARG A 42 -17.23 7.95 0.45
CA ARG A 42 -18.33 8.01 1.42
C ARG A 42 -17.96 8.76 2.70
N GLU A 43 -16.70 9.08 2.89
CA GLU A 43 -16.20 9.69 4.12
C GLU A 43 -15.99 11.19 3.94
N THR A 44 -16.46 11.97 4.91
CA THR A 44 -16.34 13.43 4.91
C THR A 44 -15.43 13.94 6.02
N ASP A 45 -15.12 13.08 6.99
CA ASP A 45 -14.21 13.37 8.08
C ASP A 45 -12.75 13.16 7.66
N ASN A 46 -11.94 14.23 7.77
CA ASN A 46 -10.54 14.21 7.34
C ASN A 46 -9.66 13.27 8.18
N ASP A 47 -9.99 13.06 9.46
CA ASP A 47 -9.23 12.14 10.33
C ASP A 47 -9.44 10.70 9.88
N LYS A 48 -10.70 10.31 9.63
CA LYS A 48 -11.04 9.00 9.08
C LYS A 48 -10.48 8.77 7.69
N LEU A 49 -10.43 9.79 6.83
CA LEU A 49 -9.77 9.69 5.53
C LEU A 49 -8.27 9.35 5.66
N ASN A 50 -7.58 9.95 6.64
CA ASN A 50 -6.20 9.62 6.94
C ASN A 50 -6.06 8.18 7.46
N VAL A 51 -6.94 7.77 8.38
CA VAL A 51 -6.96 6.39 8.90
C VAL A 51 -7.08 5.38 7.75
N LEU A 52 -8.06 5.57 6.85
CA LEU A 52 -8.28 4.69 5.69
C LEU A 52 -7.04 4.62 4.79
N GLY A 53 -6.38 5.76 4.54
CA GLY A 53 -5.14 5.79 3.77
C GLY A 53 -4.03 4.97 4.44
N ILE A 54 -3.82 5.15 5.73
CA ILE A 54 -2.77 4.45 6.47
C ILE A 54 -3.05 2.95 6.55
N GLU A 55 -4.31 2.55 6.72
CA GLU A 55 -4.70 1.13 6.65
C GLU A 55 -4.38 0.51 5.28
N LEU A 56 -4.62 1.25 4.19
CA LEU A 56 -4.22 0.81 2.84
C LEU A 56 -2.70 0.63 2.74
N PHE A 57 -1.93 1.61 3.21
CA PHE A 57 -0.47 1.55 3.22
C PHE A 57 0.04 0.34 4.02
N LEU A 58 -0.42 0.15 5.26
CA LEU A 58 -0.05 -0.98 6.11
C LEU A 58 -0.45 -2.32 5.48
N GLY A 59 -1.60 -2.38 4.80
CA GLY A 59 -2.08 -3.57 4.09
C GLY A 59 -1.24 -3.96 2.87
N ALA A 60 -0.49 -3.01 2.30
CA ALA A 60 0.41 -3.21 1.17
C ALA A 60 1.82 -3.64 1.59
N LEU A 61 2.22 -3.42 2.85
CA LEU A 61 3.55 -3.78 3.35
C LEU A 61 3.78 -5.29 3.31
N VAL A 62 4.96 -5.66 2.83
CA VAL A 62 5.48 -7.03 2.79
C VAL A 62 6.93 -7.04 3.27
N ASN A 63 7.45 -8.20 3.64
CA ASN A 63 8.88 -8.40 3.86
C ASN A 63 9.62 -8.41 2.50
N GLU A 64 10.95 -8.37 2.52
CA GLU A 64 11.80 -8.47 1.32
C GLU A 64 11.55 -9.75 0.49
N ASP A 65 11.12 -10.83 1.14
CA ASP A 65 10.73 -12.10 0.51
C ASP A 65 9.30 -12.07 -0.09
N GLY A 66 8.55 -10.98 0.07
CA GLY A 66 7.15 -10.84 -0.37
C GLY A 66 6.14 -11.49 0.57
N SER A 67 6.59 -12.09 1.67
CA SER A 67 5.74 -12.60 2.75
C SER A 67 5.14 -11.47 3.58
N LYS A 68 3.97 -11.69 4.17
CA LYS A 68 3.31 -10.68 5.01
C LYS A 68 4.07 -10.51 6.35
N PRO A 69 4.36 -9.27 6.80
CA PRO A 69 4.93 -9.04 8.12
C PRO A 69 3.98 -9.52 9.22
N LYS A 70 4.53 -9.91 10.37
CA LYS A 70 3.71 -10.27 11.52
C LYS A 70 3.07 -9.00 12.08
N LYS A 71 1.89 -9.13 12.68
CA LYS A 71 1.17 -7.99 13.28
C LYS A 71 1.98 -7.27 14.37
N THR A 72 2.86 -7.98 15.07
CA THR A 72 3.73 -7.44 16.11
C THR A 72 4.85 -6.56 15.59
N ASP A 73 5.21 -6.70 14.31
CA ASP A 73 6.29 -5.96 13.66
C ASP A 73 5.76 -4.77 12.85
N LEU A 74 4.43 -4.65 12.72
CA LEU A 74 3.77 -3.54 12.05
C LEU A 74 3.43 -2.43 13.07
N PRO A 75 3.69 -1.16 12.75
CA PRO A 75 3.19 -0.07 13.57
C PRO A 75 1.65 0.01 13.47
N THR A 76 1.03 0.58 14.49
CA THR A 76 -0.41 0.87 14.46
C THR A 76 -0.69 2.18 13.73
N VAL A 77 -1.93 2.33 13.24
CA VAL A 77 -2.38 3.59 12.61
C VAL A 77 -2.19 4.78 13.55
N ALA A 78 -2.51 4.62 14.84
CA ALA A 78 -2.37 5.66 15.85
C ALA A 78 -0.91 6.08 16.06
N GLU A 79 0.03 5.12 16.06
CA GLU A 79 1.46 5.43 16.15
C GLU A 79 1.96 6.21 14.94
N LEU A 80 1.52 5.83 13.73
CA LEU A 80 1.90 6.55 12.51
C LEU A 80 1.34 7.98 12.48
N LEU A 81 0.08 8.16 12.88
CA LEU A 81 -0.56 9.49 12.98
C LEU A 81 0.10 10.39 14.04
N ALA A 82 0.61 9.81 15.13
CA ALA A 82 1.25 10.57 16.20
C ALA A 82 2.66 11.06 15.84
N VAL A 83 3.36 10.37 14.92
CA VAL A 83 4.78 10.62 14.61
C VAL A 83 4.97 11.35 13.28
N HIS A 84 4.11 11.12 12.29
CA HIS A 84 4.29 11.65 10.93
C HIS A 84 3.30 12.76 10.58
N ALA A 85 3.75 13.70 9.75
CA ALA A 85 2.86 14.72 9.23
C ALA A 85 1.88 14.10 8.19
N PRO A 86 0.66 14.66 8.05
CA PRO A 86 -0.32 14.17 7.09
C PRO A 86 0.18 14.14 5.64
N GLY A 87 1.11 15.03 5.28
CA GLY A 87 1.73 15.09 3.95
C GLY A 87 2.56 13.85 3.63
N ASP A 88 3.45 13.45 4.55
CA ASP A 88 4.30 12.26 4.40
C ASP A 88 3.46 10.97 4.33
N LEU A 89 2.43 10.89 5.16
CA LEU A 89 1.52 9.74 5.17
C LEU A 89 0.75 9.65 3.85
N LYS A 90 0.26 10.77 3.33
CA LYS A 90 -0.41 10.83 2.04
C LYS A 90 0.52 10.41 0.90
N GLU A 91 1.76 10.88 0.90
CA GLU A 91 2.75 10.50 -0.11
C GLU A 91 3.00 8.98 -0.13
N ALA A 92 3.19 8.38 1.05
CA ALA A 92 3.36 6.93 1.18
C ALA A 92 2.16 6.13 0.63
N VAL A 93 0.93 6.61 0.86
CA VAL A 93 -0.28 6.03 0.28
C VAL A 93 -0.30 6.16 -1.25
N MET A 94 0.06 7.34 -1.77
CA MET A 94 0.11 7.58 -3.21
C MET A 94 1.15 6.70 -3.92
N ASP A 95 2.31 6.46 -3.31
CA ASP A 95 3.32 5.55 -3.85
C ASP A 95 2.84 4.10 -3.90
N VAL A 96 2.14 3.63 -2.85
CA VAL A 96 1.48 2.32 -2.85
C VAL A 96 0.45 2.19 -3.97
N GLN A 97 -0.38 3.22 -4.16
CA GLN A 97 -1.36 3.26 -5.24
C GLN A 97 -0.66 3.23 -6.61
N ARG A 98 0.38 4.05 -6.82
CA ARG A 98 1.16 4.09 -8.06
C ARG A 98 1.84 2.76 -8.37
N ASN A 99 2.42 2.09 -7.37
CA ASN A 99 2.99 0.76 -7.51
C ASN A 99 1.94 -0.27 -7.96
N SER A 100 0.70 -0.12 -7.48
CA SER A 100 -0.41 -1.04 -7.74
C SER A 100 -1.06 -0.82 -9.12
N TYR A 101 -1.31 0.42 -9.51
CA TYR A 101 -1.80 0.76 -10.86
C TYR A 101 -0.75 0.49 -11.95
N GLY A 102 0.51 0.39 -11.56
CA GLY A 102 1.66 0.21 -12.43
C GLY A 102 2.33 1.55 -12.69
N THR A 103 3.65 1.59 -12.52
CA THR A 103 4.46 2.71 -13.02
C THR A 103 4.40 2.69 -14.55
N LEU A 104 3.74 3.70 -15.12
CA LEU A 104 3.88 4.07 -16.55
C LEU A 104 5.36 4.20 -16.97
N GLU A 105 6.28 4.38 -16.04
CA GLU A 105 7.70 4.62 -16.31
C GLU A 105 8.51 3.36 -16.67
N THR A 106 8.08 2.15 -16.31
CA THR A 106 8.80 0.93 -16.73
C THR A 106 8.41 0.49 -18.15
N ALA A 107 7.44 1.15 -18.78
CA ALA A 107 7.04 0.90 -20.17
C ALA A 107 7.92 1.61 -21.23
N ARG A 108 9.00 2.31 -20.83
CA ARG A 108 9.88 3.07 -21.75
C ARG A 108 11.36 2.65 -21.73
N LYS A 109 11.65 1.36 -21.60
CA LYS A 109 12.95 0.80 -22.03
C LYS A 109 12.74 -0.55 -22.73
N ASN A 110 12.15 -0.49 -23.93
CA ASN A 110 12.44 -1.45 -25.01
C ASN A 110 13.24 -0.69 -26.06
#